data_AF-A0A9W8MRB0-F1
#
_entry.id   AF-A0A9W8MRB0-F1
#
_cell.length_a   1.000
_cell.length_b   1.000
_cell.length_c   1.000
_cell.angle_alpha   90.00
_cell.angle_beta   90.00
_cell.angle_gamma   90.00
#
_symmetry.space_group_name_H-M   'P 1'
#
loop_
_entity.id
_entity.type
_entity.pdbx_description
1 polymer ?
#
loop_
_entity_poly.entity_id
_entity_poly.type
_entity_poly.pdbx_seq_one_letter_code
_entity_poly.pdbx_strand_id
1 'polypeptide(L)'
;MSSSLSSLAQELLTGIMIRLDSHSILQMALTSRSFYAVFQSTPIQYIYELGMNTLQDAGSGKSTDELLVLLRDRQKAWATLEWKSLTTVELPPNQQSFKQSAGILVELGETDLLVVYLPSSAQPSRTIHHPIDGMHIYDVAIDGNQDLVILAGHFELPDKRLIRLHCRTVSTNEIHPNATAGGIFEYDIHEDKHRERNLVTMQVTLADDIVALSGYWREGCAQLLLWNWSMGLLLFNSFEDMFPDRPPGLGFNFLQRDAFLLTSAASSGQILVYRFSPTAPGIPMHVTSFGLPPTAPPTRVSNALPFMHLPESRVLTFSINYYRHRYTLFVRSSTFLRCMDDSASGPNVPWEMWGERESRFAEMDHNVSSR
;
A
#
# COMPACT_ATOMS: atom_id res chain seq x y z
N MET A 1 -53.94 -4.71 0.39
CA MET A 1 -53.25 -3.62 -0.31
C MET A 1 -51.78 -3.69 0.10
N SER A 2 -50.87 -4.02 -0.81
CA SER A 2 -49.43 -3.98 -0.53
C SER A 2 -48.98 -2.52 -0.56
N SER A 3 -48.54 -1.99 0.59
CA SER A 3 -47.89 -0.68 0.64
C SER A 3 -46.59 -0.73 -0.16
N SER A 4 -46.48 0.07 -1.22
CA SER A 4 -45.25 0.17 -2.01
C SER A 4 -44.19 0.94 -1.23
N LEU A 5 -42.93 0.50 -1.30
CA LEU A 5 -41.81 1.26 -0.71
C LEU A 5 -41.71 2.68 -1.28
N SER A 6 -42.10 2.88 -2.54
CA SER A 6 -42.11 4.19 -3.21
C SER A 6 -43.16 5.17 -2.67
N SER A 7 -44.05 4.75 -1.77
CA SER A 7 -45.02 5.65 -1.12
C SER A 7 -44.51 6.23 0.19
N LEU A 8 -43.29 5.89 0.61
CA LEU A 8 -42.66 6.50 1.78
C LEU A 8 -42.31 7.98 1.49
N ALA A 9 -42.23 8.77 2.56
CA ALA A 9 -41.74 10.15 2.48
C ALA A 9 -40.28 10.19 1.99
N GLN A 10 -39.93 11.27 1.27
CA GLN A 10 -38.62 11.41 0.63
C GLN A 10 -37.47 11.34 1.65
N GLU A 11 -37.67 11.84 2.86
CA GLU A 11 -36.70 11.81 3.96
C GLU A 11 -36.41 10.38 4.41
N LEU A 12 -37.44 9.52 4.47
CA LEU A 12 -37.27 8.10 4.79
C LEU A 12 -36.53 7.37 3.69
N LEU A 13 -36.86 7.64 2.42
CA LEU A 13 -36.16 7.06 1.28
C LEU A 13 -34.69 7.48 1.24
N THR A 14 -34.41 8.76 1.50
CA THR A 14 -33.06 9.29 1.61
C THR A 14 -32.31 8.59 2.75
N GLY A 15 -32.93 8.47 3.94
CA GLY A 15 -32.33 7.77 5.08
C GLY A 15 -32.04 6.29 4.84
N ILE A 16 -32.86 5.61 4.02
CA ILE A 16 -32.61 4.24 3.56
C ILE A 16 -31.41 4.23 2.59
N MET A 17 -31.45 5.07 1.55
CA MET A 17 -30.43 5.07 0.50
C MET A 17 -29.04 5.49 0.98
N ILE A 18 -28.93 6.37 1.99
CA ILE A 18 -27.66 6.75 2.63
C ILE A 18 -26.93 5.54 3.24
N ARG A 19 -27.65 4.47 3.58
CA ARG A 19 -27.09 3.24 4.19
C ARG A 19 -26.72 2.17 3.17
N LEU A 20 -26.93 2.43 1.88
CA LEU A 20 -26.61 1.52 0.79
C LEU A 20 -25.22 1.84 0.21
N ASP A 21 -24.57 0.84 -0.37
CA ASP A 21 -23.35 1.06 -1.16
C ASP A 21 -23.67 1.77 -2.50
N SER A 22 -22.65 2.34 -3.15
CA SER A 22 -22.82 3.12 -4.39
C SER A 22 -23.48 2.34 -5.53
N HIS A 23 -23.24 1.03 -5.61
CA HIS A 23 -23.85 0.18 -6.63
C HIS A 23 -25.33 -0.08 -6.34
N SER A 24 -25.67 -0.42 -5.09
CA SER A 24 -27.07 -0.57 -4.64
C SER A 24 -27.88 0.72 -4.78
N ILE A 25 -27.27 1.88 -4.50
CA ILE A 25 -27.87 3.21 -4.75
C ILE A 25 -28.24 3.37 -6.23
N LEU A 26 -27.31 3.08 -7.13
CA LEU A 26 -27.54 3.20 -8.58
C LEU A 26 -28.62 2.24 -9.05
N GLN A 27 -28.58 0.98 -8.61
CA GLN A 27 -29.61 -0.01 -8.94
C GLN A 27 -31.00 0.45 -8.49
N MET A 28 -31.12 0.94 -7.24
CA MET A 28 -32.38 1.44 -6.72
C MET A 28 -32.90 2.63 -7.53
N ALA A 29 -32.03 3.56 -7.92
CA ALA A 29 -32.38 4.70 -8.76
C ALA A 29 -32.92 4.29 -10.14
N LEU A 30 -32.42 3.19 -10.70
CA LEU A 30 -32.87 2.66 -12.01
C LEU A 30 -34.25 1.99 -11.96
N THR A 31 -34.78 1.64 -10.77
CA THR A 31 -36.05 0.90 -10.66
C THR A 31 -37.30 1.78 -10.74
N SER A 32 -37.24 3.06 -10.33
CA SER A 32 -38.39 3.96 -10.38
C SER A 32 -38.02 5.44 -10.46
N ARG A 33 -38.92 6.26 -11.01
CA ARG A 33 -38.76 7.73 -11.06
C ARG A 33 -38.69 8.36 -9.66
N SER A 34 -39.37 7.78 -8.68
CA SER A 34 -39.35 8.26 -7.29
C SER A 34 -37.97 8.07 -6.68
N PHE A 35 -37.38 6.89 -6.81
CA PHE A 35 -36.01 6.64 -6.33
C PHE A 35 -34.96 7.43 -7.12
N TYR A 36 -35.17 7.62 -8.43
CA TYR A 36 -34.32 8.50 -9.21
C TYR A 36 -34.35 9.95 -8.69
N ALA A 37 -35.51 10.47 -8.29
CA ALA A 37 -35.61 11.80 -7.69
C ALA A 37 -34.85 11.88 -6.35
N VAL A 38 -34.91 10.84 -5.52
CA VAL A 38 -34.12 10.76 -4.27
C VAL A 38 -32.62 10.67 -4.57
N PHE A 39 -32.23 9.93 -5.60
CA PHE A 39 -30.85 9.84 -6.07
C PHE A 39 -30.27 11.21 -6.44
N GLN A 40 -31.08 12.12 -7.00
CA GLN A 40 -30.65 13.48 -7.33
C GLN A 40 -30.44 14.40 -6.11
N SER A 41 -30.78 13.96 -4.89
CA SER A 41 -30.50 14.75 -3.68
C SER A 41 -29.00 14.80 -3.38
N THR A 42 -28.51 15.92 -2.85
CA THR A 42 -27.08 16.10 -2.53
C THR A 42 -26.51 14.97 -1.66
N PRO A 43 -27.16 14.53 -0.56
CA PRO A 43 -26.59 13.50 0.30
C PRO A 43 -26.35 12.17 -0.44
N ILE A 44 -27.26 11.80 -1.34
CA ILE A 44 -27.14 10.57 -2.12
C ILE A 44 -26.10 10.72 -3.23
N GLN A 45 -26.08 11.85 -3.94
CA GLN A 45 -25.03 12.15 -4.92
C GLN A 45 -23.64 12.10 -4.28
N TYR A 46 -23.49 12.67 -3.09
CA TYR A 46 -22.23 12.68 -2.36
C TYR A 46 -21.74 11.26 -2.02
N ILE A 47 -22.59 10.42 -1.44
CA ILE A 47 -22.22 9.03 -1.10
C ILE A 47 -21.93 8.22 -2.35
N TYR A 48 -22.75 8.37 -3.38
CA TYR A 48 -22.53 7.70 -4.65
C TYR A 48 -21.18 8.08 -5.26
N GLU A 49 -20.89 9.39 -5.37
CA GLU A 49 -19.64 9.86 -5.94
C GLU A 49 -18.42 9.49 -5.07
N LEU A 50 -18.52 9.50 -3.74
CA LEU A 50 -17.48 8.97 -2.86
C LEU A 50 -17.18 7.50 -3.19
N GLY A 51 -18.21 6.65 -3.25
CA GLY A 51 -18.05 5.23 -3.56
C GLY A 51 -17.49 4.99 -4.97
N MET A 52 -17.94 5.75 -5.96
CA MET A 52 -17.42 5.67 -7.34
C MET A 52 -15.94 6.06 -7.45
N ASN A 53 -15.47 6.96 -6.59
CA ASN A 53 -14.07 7.39 -6.54
C ASN A 53 -13.26 6.64 -5.48
N THR A 54 -13.86 5.67 -4.79
CA THR A 54 -13.23 4.92 -3.71
C THR A 54 -12.63 5.83 -2.63
N LEU A 55 -13.42 6.81 -2.22
CA LEU A 55 -13.08 7.78 -1.18
C LEU A 55 -13.99 7.58 0.03
N GLN A 56 -13.49 7.96 1.20
CA GLN A 56 -14.24 7.98 2.45
C GLN A 56 -14.26 9.41 2.99
N ASP A 57 -15.38 9.83 3.58
CA ASP A 57 -15.47 11.10 4.30
C ASP A 57 -14.66 10.99 5.60
N ALA A 58 -13.72 11.92 5.79
CA ALA A 58 -12.88 12.01 6.98
C ALA A 58 -13.51 12.85 8.11
N GLY A 59 -14.71 13.39 7.92
CA GLY A 59 -15.42 14.16 8.95
C GLY A 59 -14.91 15.60 9.08
N SER A 60 -14.92 16.36 7.98
CA SER A 60 -14.36 17.73 7.94
C SER A 60 -15.16 18.83 8.65
N GLY A 61 -16.39 18.53 9.11
CA GLY A 61 -17.35 19.52 9.62
C GLY A 61 -17.97 20.43 8.57
N LYS A 62 -17.61 20.29 7.29
CA LYS A 62 -18.26 20.97 6.16
C LYS A 62 -19.62 20.38 5.84
N SER A 63 -20.49 21.18 5.22
CA SER A 63 -21.77 20.68 4.72
C SER A 63 -21.58 19.69 3.57
N THR A 64 -22.54 18.80 3.37
CA THR A 64 -22.52 17.82 2.26
C THR A 64 -22.48 18.50 0.89
N ASP A 65 -23.11 19.66 0.73
CA ASP A 65 -23.07 20.44 -0.52
C ASP A 65 -21.64 20.93 -0.83
N GLU A 66 -20.95 21.50 0.17
CA GLU A 66 -19.56 21.94 0.02
C GLU A 66 -18.61 20.77 -0.28
N LEU A 67 -18.82 19.64 0.39
CA LEU A 67 -18.03 18.43 0.17
C LEU A 67 -18.22 17.86 -1.23
N LEU A 68 -19.45 17.87 -1.75
CA LEU A 68 -19.74 17.44 -3.11
C LEU A 68 -19.08 18.36 -4.15
N VAL A 69 -19.08 19.68 -3.94
CA VAL A 69 -18.37 20.62 -4.81
C VAL A 69 -16.87 20.32 -4.82
N LEU A 70 -16.25 20.16 -3.65
CA LEU A 70 -14.82 19.83 -3.55
C LEU A 70 -14.48 18.49 -4.22
N LEU A 71 -15.34 17.50 -4.08
CA LEU A 71 -15.19 16.19 -4.71
C LEU A 71 -15.21 16.30 -6.24
N ARG A 72 -16.18 17.03 -6.80
CA ARG A 72 -16.30 17.25 -8.25
C ARG A 72 -15.15 18.09 -8.80
N ASP A 73 -14.72 19.12 -8.08
CA ASP A 73 -13.54 19.90 -8.44
C ASP A 73 -12.28 19.02 -8.50
N ARG A 74 -12.12 18.11 -7.54
CA ARG A 74 -11.02 17.13 -7.53
C ARG A 74 -11.13 16.17 -8.71
N GLN A 75 -12.30 15.61 -8.99
CA GLN A 75 -12.53 14.72 -10.13
C GLN A 75 -12.19 15.42 -11.45
N LYS A 76 -12.65 16.67 -11.62
CA LYS A 76 -12.35 17.48 -12.79
C LYS A 76 -10.86 17.71 -12.93
N ALA A 77 -10.18 18.16 -11.88
CA ALA A 77 -8.74 18.40 -11.90
C ALA A 77 -7.95 17.12 -12.22
N TRP A 78 -8.39 15.96 -11.73
CA TRP A 78 -7.79 14.67 -12.07
C TRP A 78 -8.01 14.29 -13.54
N ALA A 79 -9.23 14.52 -14.06
CA ALA A 79 -9.57 14.19 -15.43
C ALA A 79 -8.87 15.10 -16.46
N THR A 80 -8.66 16.38 -16.13
CA THR A 80 -8.02 17.36 -17.02
C THR A 80 -6.51 17.47 -16.78
N LEU A 81 -6.01 16.97 -15.65
CA LEU A 81 -4.65 17.22 -15.14
C LEU A 81 -4.32 18.73 -15.08
N GLU A 82 -5.33 19.56 -14.86
CA GLU A 82 -5.17 21.00 -14.65
C GLU A 82 -4.66 21.27 -13.23
N TRP A 83 -3.38 21.60 -13.13
CA TRP A 83 -2.73 21.95 -11.87
C TRP A 83 -3.12 23.38 -11.44
N LYS A 84 -3.57 23.56 -10.18
CA LYS A 84 -3.81 24.90 -9.62
C LYS A 84 -2.51 25.67 -9.38
N SER A 85 -1.47 24.95 -8.98
CA SER A 85 -0.14 25.48 -8.75
C SER A 85 0.89 24.37 -8.95
N LEU A 86 2.09 24.77 -9.37
CA LEU A 86 3.26 23.90 -9.48
C LEU A 86 4.29 24.41 -8.48
N THR A 87 4.80 23.50 -7.66
CA THR A 87 5.87 23.79 -6.70
C THR A 87 7.01 22.83 -6.98
N THR A 88 8.20 23.39 -7.18
CA THR A 88 9.42 22.61 -7.29
C THR A 88 10.04 22.49 -5.91
N VAL A 89 10.36 21.26 -5.51
CA VAL A 89 11.10 20.97 -4.29
C VAL A 89 12.49 20.54 -4.73
N GLU A 90 13.51 21.26 -4.27
CA GLU A 90 14.90 20.89 -4.53
C GLU A 90 15.28 19.74 -3.58
N LEU A 91 15.66 18.61 -4.16
CA LEU A 91 16.25 17.48 -3.44
C LEU A 91 17.77 17.57 -3.54
N PRO A 92 18.53 17.18 -2.50
CA PRO A 92 19.98 17.19 -2.55
C PRO A 92 20.52 16.33 -3.71
N PRO A 93 21.69 16.69 -4.28
CA PRO A 93 22.32 15.88 -5.32
C PRO A 93 22.78 14.52 -4.77
N ASN A 94 22.74 13.46 -5.59
CA ASN A 94 23.19 12.08 -5.30
C ASN A 94 22.30 11.22 -4.38
N GLN A 95 21.02 11.53 -4.34
CA GLN A 95 20.04 10.82 -3.52
C GLN A 95 19.66 9.46 -4.10
N GLN A 96 19.65 8.41 -3.26
CA GLN A 96 19.49 7.01 -3.70
C GLN A 96 18.02 6.57 -3.79
N SER A 97 17.11 7.16 -3.00
CA SER A 97 15.67 6.88 -3.06
C SER A 97 14.85 7.82 -2.17
N PHE A 98 13.66 8.21 -2.62
CA PHE A 98 12.65 8.90 -1.81
C PHE A 98 11.42 7.99 -1.60
N LYS A 99 10.68 8.25 -0.53
CA LYS A 99 9.41 7.60 -0.19
C LYS A 99 8.32 8.66 -0.10
N GLN A 100 7.11 8.35 -0.52
CA GLN A 100 5.98 9.28 -0.46
C GLN A 100 4.75 8.62 0.15
N SER A 101 4.10 9.30 1.09
CA SER A 101 2.91 8.83 1.79
C SER A 101 2.11 10.02 2.33
N ALA A 102 0.79 10.06 2.07
CA ALA A 102 -0.14 11.03 2.65
C ALA A 102 0.26 12.50 2.47
N GLY A 103 0.79 12.87 1.30
CA GLY A 103 1.24 14.24 1.06
C GLY A 103 2.58 14.57 1.74
N ILE A 104 3.31 13.59 2.24
CA ILE A 104 4.67 13.73 2.75
C ILE A 104 5.60 12.98 1.81
N LEU A 105 6.70 13.60 1.45
CA LEU A 105 7.85 12.98 0.82
C LEU A 105 8.97 12.93 1.87
N VAL A 106 9.57 11.77 2.04
CA VAL A 106 10.72 11.57 2.91
C VAL A 106 11.87 11.03 2.10
N GLU A 107 13.03 11.57 2.37
CA GLU A 107 14.27 11.26 1.70
C GLU A 107 15.37 11.08 2.74
N LEU A 108 16.20 10.08 2.51
CA LEU A 108 17.25 9.68 3.43
C LEU A 108 18.60 10.17 2.92
N GLY A 109 19.16 11.16 3.61
CA GLY A 109 20.54 11.60 3.42
C GLY A 109 21.53 10.71 4.19
N GLU A 110 22.83 11.02 4.06
CA GLU A 110 23.88 10.30 4.80
C GLU A 110 23.81 10.53 6.31
N THR A 111 23.41 11.75 6.72
CA THR A 111 23.41 12.19 8.12
C THR A 111 22.07 12.78 8.56
N ASP A 112 21.14 12.98 7.65
CA ASP A 112 19.83 13.55 7.93
C ASP A 112 18.69 12.83 7.19
N LEU A 113 17.48 13.00 7.72
CA LEU A 113 16.22 12.63 7.12
C LEU A 113 15.53 13.92 6.68
N LEU A 114 15.39 14.09 5.36
CA LEU A 114 14.65 15.20 4.78
C LEU A 114 13.17 14.84 4.73
N VAL A 115 12.34 15.67 5.33
CA VAL A 115 10.88 15.53 5.32
C VAL A 115 10.27 16.73 4.63
N VAL A 116 9.61 16.49 3.51
CA VAL A 116 8.91 17.50 2.71
C VAL A 116 7.42 17.23 2.76
N TYR A 117 6.68 18.13 3.40
CA TYR A 117 5.24 18.17 3.29
C TYR A 117 4.87 18.84 1.98
N LEU A 118 4.23 18.09 1.10
CA LEU A 118 3.82 18.53 -0.22
C LEU A 118 2.72 19.58 -0.10
N PRO A 119 2.67 20.56 -1.03
CA PRO A 119 1.68 21.60 -0.99
C PRO A 119 0.27 21.03 -1.25
N SER A 120 -0.72 21.65 -0.61
CA SER A 120 -2.14 21.42 -0.90
C SER A 120 -2.84 22.76 -1.08
N SER A 121 -4.11 22.74 -1.49
CA SER A 121 -4.91 23.97 -1.55
C SER A 121 -5.09 24.65 -0.19
N ALA A 122 -4.90 23.91 0.91
CA ALA A 122 -5.09 24.41 2.27
C ALA A 122 -3.77 24.81 2.95
N GLN A 123 -2.64 24.26 2.52
CA GLN A 123 -1.36 24.43 3.20
C GLN A 123 -0.21 24.53 2.20
N PRO A 124 0.71 25.51 2.35
CA PRO A 124 1.92 25.57 1.53
C PRO A 124 2.84 24.39 1.83
N SER A 125 3.80 24.14 0.94
CA SER A 125 4.86 23.16 1.19
C SER A 125 5.71 23.59 2.38
N ARG A 126 6.17 22.64 3.19
CA ARG A 126 7.17 22.86 4.24
C ARG A 126 8.21 21.75 4.22
N THR A 127 9.45 22.10 4.52
CA THR A 127 10.58 21.18 4.55
C THR A 127 11.21 21.19 5.94
N ILE A 128 11.52 20.01 6.46
CA ILE A 128 12.13 19.80 7.77
C ILE A 128 13.32 18.86 7.58
N HIS A 129 14.45 19.18 8.22
CA HIS A 129 15.62 18.30 8.29
C HIS A 129 15.72 17.73 9.69
N HIS A 130 15.83 16.41 9.79
CA HIS A 130 16.04 15.73 11.06
C HIS A 130 17.39 15.02 11.05
N PRO A 131 18.29 15.29 12.02
CA PRO A 131 19.54 14.54 12.11
C PRO A 131 19.27 13.07 12.46
N ILE A 132 20.02 12.15 11.85
CA ILE A 132 19.99 10.70 12.11
C ILE A 132 21.36 10.21 12.62
N ASP A 133 22.01 11.03 13.44
CA ASP A 133 23.38 10.83 13.91
C ASP A 133 23.63 9.40 14.43
N GLY A 134 24.66 8.76 13.89
CA GLY A 134 25.10 7.42 14.31
C GLY A 134 24.21 6.27 13.84
N MET A 135 23.24 6.51 12.96
CA MET A 135 22.34 5.48 12.44
C MET A 135 22.64 5.18 10.97
N HIS A 136 23.05 3.94 10.66
CA HIS A 136 23.20 3.45 9.29
C HIS A 136 21.86 2.91 8.79
N ILE A 137 21.06 3.79 8.18
CA ILE A 137 19.74 3.47 7.66
C ILE A 137 19.83 3.04 6.20
N TYR A 138 19.12 1.97 5.85
CA TYR A 138 19.06 1.42 4.50
C TYR A 138 17.75 1.71 3.80
N ASP A 139 16.65 1.70 4.54
CA ASP A 139 15.33 1.98 3.98
C ASP A 139 14.43 2.65 5.01
N VAL A 140 13.41 3.33 4.49
CA VAL A 140 12.43 4.10 5.26
C VAL A 140 11.01 3.72 4.82
N ALA A 141 10.10 3.66 5.79
CA ALA A 141 8.66 3.64 5.54
C ALA A 141 7.99 4.76 6.32
N ILE A 142 6.94 5.35 5.74
CA ILE A 142 6.23 6.49 6.32
C ILE A 142 4.72 6.28 6.27
N ASP A 143 4.05 6.65 7.36
CA ASP A 143 2.60 6.83 7.44
C ASP A 143 2.31 8.22 8.00
N GLY A 144 2.11 9.18 7.10
CA GLY A 144 1.85 10.57 7.47
C GLY A 144 0.54 10.78 8.23
N ASN A 145 -0.42 9.85 8.16
CA ASN A 145 -1.67 9.97 8.92
C ASN A 145 -1.46 9.71 10.42
N GLN A 146 -0.49 8.85 10.75
CA GLN A 146 -0.13 8.53 12.12
C GLN A 146 1.04 9.37 12.64
N ASP A 147 1.57 10.28 11.82
CA ASP A 147 2.84 10.96 12.09
C ASP A 147 3.99 9.96 12.32
N LEU A 148 4.03 8.83 11.60
CA LEU A 148 4.97 7.73 11.83
C LEU A 148 6.02 7.60 10.72
N VAL A 149 7.29 7.47 11.12
CA VAL A 149 8.40 7.03 10.27
C VAL A 149 9.10 5.81 10.88
N ILE A 150 9.34 4.80 10.07
CA ILE A 150 10.17 3.65 10.40
C ILE A 150 11.51 3.80 9.69
N LEU A 151 12.59 3.86 10.47
CA LEU A 151 13.95 3.86 9.96
C LEU A 151 14.53 2.45 10.15
N ALA A 152 14.81 1.75 9.05
CA ALA A 152 15.37 0.40 9.08
C ALA A 152 16.87 0.45 8.82
N GLY A 153 17.66 0.02 9.81
CA GLY A 153 19.12 -0.01 9.74
C GLY A 153 19.70 -1.36 10.15
N HIS A 154 21.02 -1.50 9.96
CA HIS A 154 21.79 -2.55 10.61
C HIS A 154 22.60 -1.99 11.76
N PHE A 155 22.89 -2.85 12.73
CA PHE A 155 23.82 -2.56 13.80
C PHE A 155 24.73 -3.77 14.02
N GLU A 156 26.04 -3.52 14.06
CA GLU A 156 27.04 -4.56 14.24
C GLU A 156 27.60 -4.48 15.66
N LEU A 157 27.40 -5.54 16.43
CA LEU A 157 28.07 -5.83 17.69
C LEU A 157 29.17 -6.89 17.43
N PRO A 158 30.18 -7.02 18.32
CA PRO A 158 31.29 -7.97 18.11
C PRO A 158 30.86 -9.41 17.77
N ASP A 159 29.74 -9.85 18.34
CA ASP A 159 29.23 -11.23 18.19
C ASP A 159 27.82 -11.28 17.57
N LYS A 160 27.25 -10.14 17.13
CA LYS A 160 25.87 -10.08 16.63
C LYS A 160 25.70 -9.06 15.55
N ARG A 161 24.90 -9.41 14.53
CA ARG A 161 24.37 -8.45 13.58
C ARG A 161 22.88 -8.31 13.79
N LEU A 162 22.46 -7.10 14.15
CA LEU A 162 21.06 -6.79 14.40
C LEU A 162 20.50 -6.00 13.23
N ILE A 163 19.30 -6.35 12.80
CA ILE A 163 18.42 -5.41 12.11
C ILE A 163 17.73 -4.60 13.19
N ARG A 164 17.77 -3.28 13.07
CA ARG A 164 17.12 -2.37 14.01
C ARG A 164 16.10 -1.50 13.28
N LEU A 165 14.87 -1.53 13.76
CA LEU A 165 13.79 -0.67 13.31
C LEU A 165 13.56 0.41 14.35
N HIS A 166 13.65 1.68 13.94
CA HIS A 166 13.32 2.81 14.81
C HIS A 166 11.96 3.37 14.42
N CYS A 167 11.00 3.34 15.35
CA CYS A 167 9.71 4.03 15.25
C CYS A 167 9.84 5.45 15.77
N ARG A 168 9.74 6.43 14.88
CA ARG A 168 9.83 7.84 15.23
C ARG A 168 8.65 8.63 14.68
N THR A 169 8.48 9.85 15.19
CA THR A 169 7.53 10.81 14.63
C THR A 169 8.07 11.42 13.34
N VAL A 170 7.22 11.63 12.33
CA VAL A 170 7.63 12.33 11.09
C VAL A 170 7.86 13.82 11.36
N SER A 171 7.10 14.40 12.29
CA SER A 171 7.11 15.83 12.59
C SER A 171 8.28 16.28 13.48
N THR A 172 8.70 15.45 14.44
CA THR A 172 9.74 15.81 15.43
C THR A 172 10.96 14.89 15.43
N ASN A 173 10.91 13.74 14.74
CA ASN A 173 11.93 12.68 14.79
C ASN A 173 12.21 12.19 16.22
N GLU A 174 11.23 12.29 17.10
CA GLU A 174 11.27 11.74 18.46
C GLU A 174 10.71 10.32 18.46
N ILE A 175 10.88 9.58 19.57
CA ILE A 175 10.27 8.25 19.71
C ILE A 175 8.76 8.37 19.55
N HIS A 176 8.18 7.53 18.68
CA HIS A 176 6.75 7.57 18.43
C HIS A 176 5.96 7.20 19.69
N PRO A 177 4.96 7.99 20.13
CA PRO A 177 4.29 7.81 21.43
C PRO A 177 3.54 6.48 21.56
N ASN A 178 3.07 5.91 20.43
CA ASN A 178 2.39 4.62 20.41
C ASN A 178 3.34 3.43 20.28
N ALA A 179 4.65 3.65 20.14
CA ALA A 179 5.60 2.57 19.99
C ALA A 179 5.98 2.00 21.36
N THR A 180 5.91 0.68 21.50
CA THR A 180 6.41 -0.01 22.69
C THR A 180 7.93 -0.10 22.68
N ALA A 181 8.52 -0.53 23.81
CA ALA A 181 9.95 -0.79 23.94
C ALA A 181 10.87 0.40 23.58
N GLY A 182 10.42 1.64 23.80
CA GLY A 182 11.19 2.84 23.47
C GLY A 182 11.32 3.10 21.96
N GLY A 183 10.44 2.50 21.14
CA GLY A 183 10.42 2.71 19.69
C GLY A 183 11.56 2.03 18.94
N ILE A 184 12.18 1.02 19.54
CA ILE A 184 13.26 0.26 18.90
C ILE A 184 12.91 -1.22 18.89
N PHE A 185 12.90 -1.83 17.70
CA PHE A 185 12.72 -3.27 17.52
C PHE A 185 13.99 -3.83 16.92
N GLU A 186 14.46 -4.93 17.50
CA GLU A 186 15.69 -5.59 17.09
C GLU A 186 15.41 -7.01 16.65
N TYR A 187 16.07 -7.41 15.58
CA TYR A 187 16.10 -8.79 15.12
C TYR A 187 17.53 -9.24 14.95
N ASP A 188 17.89 -10.30 15.66
CA ASP A 188 19.20 -10.93 15.55
C ASP A 188 19.23 -11.77 14.27
N ILE A 189 20.03 -11.33 13.30
CA ILE A 189 20.35 -12.12 12.11
C ILE A 189 21.32 -13.22 12.58
N HIS A 190 20.80 -14.31 13.11
CA HIS A 190 21.64 -15.38 13.67
C HIS A 190 22.69 -15.89 12.67
N GLU A 191 23.88 -16.18 13.22
CA GLU A 191 25.14 -16.58 12.57
C GLU A 191 25.04 -17.86 11.72
N ASP A 192 24.32 -17.83 10.61
CA ASP A 192 24.71 -18.71 9.50
C ASP A 192 25.98 -18.10 8.90
N LYS A 193 27.15 -18.47 9.44
CA LYS A 193 28.48 -17.86 9.21
C LYS A 193 28.90 -17.67 7.76
N HIS A 194 28.18 -18.28 6.83
CA HIS A 194 28.41 -18.17 5.39
C HIS A 194 27.59 -17.03 4.72
N ARG A 195 26.52 -16.55 5.36
CA ARG A 195 25.55 -15.59 4.81
C ARG A 195 25.82 -14.13 5.17
N GLU A 196 26.77 -13.91 6.08
CA GLU A 196 27.01 -12.68 6.83
C GLU A 196 27.32 -11.42 6.00
N ARG A 197 27.67 -11.54 4.71
CA ARG A 197 28.20 -10.41 3.90
C ARG A 197 27.39 -10.03 2.68
N ASN A 198 26.16 -10.53 2.58
CA ASN A 198 25.48 -10.60 1.29
C ASN A 198 24.04 -10.06 1.30
N LEU A 199 23.64 -9.21 2.25
CA LEU A 199 22.38 -8.47 2.14
C LEU A 199 22.46 -7.56 0.89
N VAL A 200 21.66 -7.86 -0.13
CA VAL A 200 21.68 -7.15 -1.41
C VAL A 200 20.71 -5.99 -1.37
N THR A 201 19.52 -6.22 -0.82
CA THR A 201 18.48 -5.21 -0.70
C THR A 201 17.63 -5.50 0.51
N MET A 202 17.15 -4.44 1.14
CA MET A 202 16.21 -4.46 2.24
C MET A 202 15.13 -3.44 1.92
N GLN A 203 13.89 -3.83 2.12
CA GLN A 203 12.73 -2.98 1.93
C GLN A 203 11.85 -3.04 3.17
N VAL A 204 11.53 -1.88 3.73
CA VAL A 204 10.55 -1.71 4.80
C VAL A 204 9.25 -1.17 4.23
N THR A 205 8.13 -1.73 4.68
CA THR A 205 6.78 -1.32 4.30
C THR A 205 5.86 -1.29 5.51
N LEU A 206 4.81 -0.47 5.45
CA LEU A 206 3.86 -0.25 6.54
C LEU A 206 2.43 -0.54 6.09
N ALA A 207 1.65 -1.10 7.01
CA ALA A 207 0.20 -1.14 6.97
C ALA A 207 -0.37 -0.97 8.38
N ASP A 208 -0.85 0.22 8.69
CA ASP A 208 -1.41 0.56 10.00
C ASP A 208 -0.39 0.33 11.13
N ASP A 209 -0.66 -0.60 12.05
CA ASP A 209 0.23 -0.98 13.15
C ASP A 209 1.24 -2.08 12.79
N ILE A 210 1.28 -2.52 11.52
CA ILE A 210 2.16 -3.59 11.05
C ILE A 210 3.30 -3.02 10.21
N VAL A 211 4.53 -3.42 10.57
CA VAL A 211 5.74 -3.23 9.75
C VAL A 211 6.10 -4.56 9.12
N ALA A 212 6.41 -4.54 7.82
CA ALA A 212 7.09 -5.64 7.16
C ALA A 212 8.50 -5.20 6.77
N LEU A 213 9.46 -6.06 7.07
CA LEU A 213 10.81 -5.98 6.56
C LEU A 213 11.05 -7.17 5.64
N SER A 214 11.27 -6.88 4.36
CA SER A 214 11.63 -7.88 3.36
C SER A 214 13.07 -7.65 2.92
N GLY A 215 13.87 -8.72 2.93
CA GLY A 215 15.27 -8.69 2.52
C GLY A 215 15.55 -9.72 1.44
N TYR A 216 16.57 -9.45 0.63
CA TYR A 216 17.14 -10.43 -0.29
C TYR A 216 18.65 -10.53 -0.10
N TRP A 217 19.13 -11.76 0.00
CA TRP A 217 20.53 -12.10 0.19
C TRP A 217 21.12 -12.71 -1.08
N ARG A 218 22.42 -12.50 -1.32
CA ARG A 218 23.11 -12.93 -2.56
C ARG A 218 23.00 -14.43 -2.85
N GLU A 219 22.81 -15.24 -1.82
CA GLU A 219 22.59 -16.70 -1.93
C GLU A 219 21.18 -17.08 -2.41
N GLY A 220 20.36 -16.11 -2.83
CA GLY A 220 18.99 -16.37 -3.27
C GLY A 220 18.00 -16.58 -2.13
N CYS A 221 18.44 -16.41 -0.88
CA CYS A 221 17.56 -16.43 0.27
C CYS A 221 16.80 -15.10 0.34
N ALA A 222 15.49 -15.15 0.51
CA ALA A 222 14.67 -14.01 0.84
C ALA A 222 14.05 -14.25 2.22
N GLN A 223 13.91 -13.18 2.99
CA GLN A 223 13.34 -13.22 4.34
C GLN A 223 12.28 -12.13 4.43
N LEU A 224 11.19 -12.48 5.09
CA LEU A 224 10.12 -11.59 5.47
C LEU A 224 9.96 -11.66 6.98
N LEU A 225 10.04 -10.51 7.62
CA LEU A 225 9.74 -10.31 9.03
C LEU A 225 8.52 -9.41 9.14
N LEU A 226 7.53 -9.83 9.92
CA LEU A 226 6.33 -9.03 10.21
C LEU A 226 6.32 -8.68 11.68
N TRP A 227 6.16 -7.40 12.00
CA TRP A 227 6.03 -6.90 13.36
C TRP A 227 4.76 -6.12 13.53
N ASN A 228 4.12 -6.28 14.68
CA ASN A 228 3.25 -5.25 15.20
C ASN A 228 4.13 -4.25 15.99
N TRP A 229 4.38 -3.07 15.42
CA TRP A 229 5.30 -2.10 16.02
C TRP A 229 4.69 -1.41 17.26
N SER A 230 3.37 -1.29 17.31
CA SER A 230 2.71 -0.73 18.48
C SER A 230 2.82 -1.68 19.68
N MET A 231 2.79 -3.00 19.45
CA MET A 231 2.88 -4.03 20.48
C MET A 231 4.32 -4.53 20.73
N GLY A 232 5.25 -4.25 19.83
CA GLY A 232 6.62 -4.75 19.88
C GLY A 232 6.72 -6.26 19.71
N LEU A 233 5.74 -6.83 19.00
CA LEU A 233 5.57 -8.26 18.82
C LEU A 233 6.02 -8.66 17.42
N LEU A 234 7.02 -9.55 17.32
CA LEU A 234 7.34 -10.25 16.08
C LEU A 234 6.21 -11.25 15.80
N LEU A 235 5.47 -11.02 14.73
CA LEU A 235 4.32 -11.83 14.34
C LEU A 235 4.72 -13.02 13.47
N PHE A 236 5.73 -12.84 12.61
CA PHE A 236 6.14 -13.87 11.66
C PHE A 236 7.58 -13.67 11.21
N ASN A 237 8.30 -14.78 11.05
CA ASN A 237 9.63 -14.82 10.45
C ASN A 237 9.72 -15.96 9.44
N SER A 238 9.79 -15.63 8.14
CA SER A 238 9.82 -16.63 7.07
C SER A 238 11.07 -17.53 7.05
N PHE A 239 12.08 -17.20 7.84
CA PHE A 239 13.28 -18.02 7.96
C PHE A 239 13.06 -19.21 8.89
N GLU A 240 12.47 -18.95 10.08
CA GLU A 240 12.13 -19.96 11.09
C GLU A 240 10.87 -20.73 10.68
N ASP A 241 9.86 -19.99 10.23
CA ASP A 241 8.59 -20.51 9.78
C ASP A 241 8.68 -20.75 8.27
N MET A 242 9.14 -21.94 7.87
CA MET A 242 9.33 -22.25 6.45
C MET A 242 8.01 -22.10 5.69
N PHE A 243 7.98 -21.19 4.70
CA PHE A 243 7.02 -21.29 3.61
C PHE A 243 7.26 -22.65 2.91
N PRO A 244 6.22 -23.48 2.72
CA PRO A 244 6.35 -24.77 2.05
C PRO A 244 7.02 -24.63 0.67
N ASP A 245 6.77 -23.52 0.00
CA ASP A 245 7.28 -23.19 -1.32
C ASP A 245 8.00 -21.83 -1.26
N ARG A 246 9.27 -21.79 -0.81
CA ARG A 246 10.06 -20.55 -0.80
C ARG A 246 10.19 -19.98 -2.22
N PRO A 247 9.48 -18.90 -2.59
CA PRO A 247 9.60 -18.36 -3.92
C PRO A 247 10.92 -17.61 -4.03
N PRO A 248 11.80 -17.92 -4.99
CA PRO A 248 12.98 -17.10 -5.22
C PRO A 248 12.54 -15.69 -5.67
N GLY A 249 13.04 -14.66 -4.98
CA GLY A 249 12.84 -13.25 -5.37
C GLY A 249 11.52 -12.63 -4.91
N LEU A 250 11.24 -12.65 -3.60
CA LEU A 250 10.02 -12.14 -2.99
C LEU A 250 9.88 -10.61 -3.17
N GLY A 251 9.04 -10.20 -4.11
CA GLY A 251 8.40 -8.89 -4.03
C GLY A 251 7.30 -8.94 -2.96
N PHE A 252 7.37 -8.04 -1.98
CA PHE A 252 6.38 -7.96 -0.90
C PHE A 252 5.52 -6.69 -1.04
N ASN A 253 4.23 -6.79 -0.66
CA ASN A 253 3.39 -5.62 -0.43
C ASN A 253 2.21 -5.94 0.47
N PHE A 254 1.78 -5.00 1.31
CA PHE A 254 0.52 -5.14 2.04
C PHE A 254 -0.69 -4.86 1.14
N LEU A 255 -1.72 -5.68 1.26
CA LEU A 255 -3.06 -5.39 0.74
C LEU A 255 -3.88 -4.62 1.76
N GLN A 256 -3.86 -5.13 2.99
CA GLN A 256 -4.57 -4.65 4.16
C GLN A 256 -3.69 -4.85 5.40
N ARG A 257 -4.20 -4.46 6.58
CA ARG A 257 -3.52 -4.63 7.87
C ARG A 257 -3.15 -6.10 8.16
N ASP A 258 -3.99 -7.04 7.76
CA ASP A 258 -3.88 -8.48 8.06
C ASP A 258 -3.64 -9.35 6.81
N ALA A 259 -3.35 -8.72 5.66
CA ALA A 259 -3.17 -9.41 4.39
C ALA A 259 -2.06 -8.80 3.53
N PHE A 260 -1.30 -9.66 2.86
CA PHE A 260 -0.18 -9.24 2.00
C PHE A 260 -0.05 -10.12 0.75
N LEU A 261 0.71 -9.60 -0.22
CA LEU A 261 1.08 -10.23 -1.47
C LEU A 261 2.55 -10.61 -1.45
N LEU A 262 2.86 -11.78 -2.02
CA LEU A 262 4.19 -12.19 -2.41
C LEU A 262 4.23 -12.44 -3.92
N THR A 263 5.27 -11.98 -4.60
CA THR A 263 5.53 -12.43 -5.98
C THR A 263 6.36 -13.70 -5.96
N SER A 264 5.99 -14.65 -6.83
CA SER A 264 6.69 -15.91 -7.04
C SER A 264 7.11 -16.00 -8.49
N ALA A 265 8.37 -16.35 -8.74
CA ALA A 265 8.86 -16.68 -10.07
C ALA A 265 8.65 -18.17 -10.44
N ALA A 266 7.94 -18.95 -9.61
CA ALA A 266 7.62 -20.34 -9.94
C ALA A 266 6.71 -20.42 -11.17
N SER A 267 6.93 -21.43 -12.01
CA SER A 267 6.18 -21.64 -13.27
C SER A 267 6.23 -20.41 -14.20
N SER A 268 5.07 -19.85 -14.62
CA SER A 268 4.97 -18.63 -15.43
C SER A 268 4.99 -17.33 -14.61
N GLY A 269 5.21 -17.44 -13.30
CA GLY A 269 5.06 -16.34 -12.34
C GLY A 269 3.66 -16.34 -11.70
N GLN A 270 3.61 -16.07 -10.40
CA GLN A 270 2.38 -16.00 -9.63
C GLN A 270 2.44 -14.85 -8.63
N ILE A 271 1.26 -14.35 -8.29
CA ILE A 271 1.06 -13.45 -7.14
C ILE A 271 0.32 -14.25 -6.07
N LEU A 272 0.96 -14.49 -4.95
CA LEU A 272 0.45 -15.26 -3.83
C LEU A 272 -0.14 -14.32 -2.79
N VAL A 273 -1.32 -14.63 -2.26
CA VAL A 273 -1.99 -13.84 -1.22
C VAL A 273 -2.01 -14.61 0.09
N TYR A 274 -1.62 -13.92 1.15
CA TYR A 274 -1.60 -14.46 2.51
C TYR A 274 -2.42 -13.59 3.45
N ARG A 275 -3.02 -14.23 4.45
CA ARG A 275 -3.61 -13.59 5.63
C ARG A 275 -2.85 -14.01 6.88
N PHE A 276 -2.75 -13.14 7.87
CA PHE A 276 -2.10 -13.41 9.15
C PHE A 276 -2.84 -12.72 10.30
N SER A 277 -2.56 -13.12 11.54
CA SER A 277 -3.12 -12.42 12.70
C SER A 277 -2.26 -11.20 13.04
N PRO A 278 -2.80 -9.97 13.06
CA PRO A 278 -2.03 -8.77 13.40
C PRO A 278 -1.68 -8.68 14.90
N THR A 279 -2.25 -9.55 15.74
CA THR A 279 -2.15 -9.48 17.21
C THR A 279 -1.55 -10.73 17.84
N ALA A 280 -1.29 -11.77 17.06
CA ALA A 280 -0.73 -13.03 17.57
C ALA A 280 0.30 -13.58 16.59
N PRO A 281 1.44 -14.10 17.08
CA PRO A 281 2.41 -14.75 16.21
C PRO A 281 1.81 -15.99 15.57
N GLY A 282 2.18 -16.26 14.33
CA GLY A 282 1.72 -17.44 13.61
C GLY A 282 2.09 -17.43 12.14
N ILE A 283 2.02 -18.62 11.54
CA ILE A 283 2.30 -18.81 10.11
C ILE A 283 1.16 -18.17 9.30
N PRO A 284 1.45 -17.22 8.40
CA PRO A 284 0.47 -16.66 7.48
C PRO A 284 -0.20 -17.77 6.66
N MET A 285 -1.52 -17.74 6.60
CA MET A 285 -2.34 -18.66 5.82
C MET A 285 -2.34 -18.21 4.37
N HIS A 286 -1.92 -19.09 3.46
CA HIS A 286 -2.10 -18.88 2.02
C HIS A 286 -3.60 -18.90 1.69
N VAL A 287 -4.10 -17.83 1.09
CA VAL A 287 -5.51 -17.67 0.73
C VAL A 287 -5.73 -18.07 -0.71
N THR A 288 -4.98 -17.48 -1.64
CA THR A 288 -5.15 -17.72 -3.07
C THR A 288 -3.91 -17.30 -3.86
N SER A 289 -3.76 -17.85 -5.05
CA SER A 289 -2.69 -17.60 -6.01
C SER A 289 -3.26 -17.08 -7.31
N PHE A 290 -2.74 -15.97 -7.81
CA PHE A 290 -3.09 -15.40 -9.09
C PHE A 290 -2.01 -15.74 -10.10
N GLY A 291 -2.37 -16.53 -11.11
CA GLY A 291 -1.47 -16.84 -12.23
C GLY A 291 -1.21 -15.57 -13.04
N LEU A 292 0.07 -15.30 -13.34
CA LEU A 292 0.44 -14.34 -14.36
C LEU A 292 0.32 -14.99 -15.75
N PRO A 293 0.13 -14.19 -16.82
CA PRO A 293 0.02 -14.74 -18.17
C PRO A 293 1.24 -15.62 -18.47
N PRO A 294 1.09 -16.70 -19.28
CA PRO A 294 2.19 -17.60 -19.59
C PRO A 294 3.41 -16.82 -20.09
N THR A 295 4.46 -16.79 -19.27
CA THR A 295 5.72 -16.16 -19.64
C THR A 295 6.74 -17.23 -20.01
N ALA A 296 7.63 -16.91 -20.94
CA ALA A 296 8.75 -17.76 -21.24
C ALA A 296 9.80 -17.63 -20.11
N PRO A 297 10.41 -18.73 -19.66
CA PRO A 297 11.48 -18.66 -18.67
C PRO A 297 12.72 -17.93 -19.23
N PRO A 298 13.46 -17.12 -18.44
CA PRO A 298 13.26 -16.75 -17.03
C PRO A 298 12.63 -15.35 -16.88
N THR A 299 11.46 -15.28 -16.25
CA THR A 299 10.76 -14.01 -15.98
C THR A 299 10.93 -13.61 -14.52
N ARG A 300 11.21 -12.32 -14.25
CA ARG A 300 11.28 -11.76 -12.89
C ARG A 300 10.19 -10.72 -12.68
N VAL A 301 9.45 -10.86 -11.58
CA VAL A 301 8.40 -9.93 -11.18
C VAL A 301 8.83 -9.20 -9.93
N SER A 302 9.03 -7.88 -10.02
CA SER A 302 9.40 -7.03 -8.89
C SER A 302 8.34 -5.95 -8.67
N ASN A 303 7.95 -5.67 -7.44
CA ASN A 303 6.98 -4.62 -7.15
C ASN A 303 7.60 -3.24 -7.43
N ALA A 304 6.85 -2.37 -8.10
CA ALA A 304 7.11 -0.93 -8.12
C ALA A 304 6.00 -0.28 -7.28
N LEU A 305 6.35 0.55 -6.30
CA LEU A 305 5.37 1.35 -5.57
C LEU A 305 5.28 2.71 -6.28
N PRO A 306 4.06 3.21 -6.57
CA PRO A 306 3.74 4.51 -5.98
C PRO A 306 2.23 4.80 -5.75
N PHE A 307 1.97 5.54 -4.66
CA PHE A 307 0.77 6.36 -4.33
C PHE A 307 -0.36 5.76 -3.45
N MET A 308 -0.92 6.62 -2.58
CA MET A 308 -1.92 6.28 -1.56
C MET A 308 -3.35 6.76 -1.91
N HIS A 309 -4.28 5.81 -1.83
CA HIS A 309 -5.74 5.94 -1.68
C HIS A 309 -6.17 4.93 -0.59
N LEU A 310 -7.48 4.76 -0.30
CA LEU A 310 -7.98 3.69 0.58
C LEU A 310 -7.22 2.38 0.30
N PRO A 311 -6.79 1.58 1.32
CA PRO A 311 -5.97 0.39 1.10
C PRO A 311 -6.49 -0.51 -0.03
N GLU A 312 -7.82 -0.60 -0.13
CA GLU A 312 -8.56 -1.40 -1.10
C GLU A 312 -8.60 -0.82 -2.52
N SER A 313 -8.16 0.42 -2.72
CA SER A 313 -8.20 1.11 -4.02
C SER A 313 -6.84 1.61 -4.48
N ARG A 314 -5.78 1.10 -3.83
CA ARG A 314 -4.40 1.33 -4.23
C ARG A 314 -4.15 0.70 -5.59
N VAL A 315 -3.48 1.43 -6.48
CA VAL A 315 -2.94 0.85 -7.69
C VAL A 315 -1.61 0.21 -7.32
N LEU A 316 -1.59 -1.11 -7.35
CA LEU A 316 -0.40 -1.92 -7.22
C LEU A 316 0.30 -1.96 -8.57
N THR A 317 1.62 -1.84 -8.52
CA THR A 317 2.43 -1.85 -9.74
C THR A 317 3.45 -2.99 -9.67
N PHE A 318 3.52 -3.80 -10.72
CA PHE A 318 4.44 -4.92 -10.84
C PHE A 318 5.30 -4.73 -12.08
N SER A 319 6.62 -4.69 -11.93
CA SER A 319 7.56 -4.80 -13.04
C SER A 319 7.73 -6.26 -13.42
N ILE A 320 7.37 -6.62 -14.64
CA ILE A 320 7.48 -7.97 -15.18
C ILE A 320 8.55 -7.93 -16.28
N ASN A 321 9.63 -8.68 -16.08
CA ASN A 321 10.72 -8.76 -17.05
C ASN A 321 10.51 -9.99 -17.94
N TYR A 322 10.23 -9.77 -19.21
CA TYR A 322 10.01 -10.80 -20.22
C TYR A 322 11.13 -10.73 -21.28
N TYR A 323 12.08 -11.67 -21.23
CA TYR A 323 13.30 -11.62 -22.05
C TYR A 323 14.02 -10.26 -21.98
N ARG A 324 14.03 -9.53 -23.10
CA ARG A 324 14.60 -8.19 -23.26
C ARG A 324 13.53 -7.11 -23.19
N HIS A 325 12.35 -7.36 -22.63
CA HIS A 325 11.30 -6.37 -22.47
C HIS A 325 10.94 -6.27 -20.99
N ARG A 326 10.74 -5.04 -20.51
CA ARG A 326 10.25 -4.79 -19.16
C ARG A 326 8.87 -4.19 -19.28
N TYR A 327 7.88 -4.88 -18.74
CA TYR A 327 6.53 -4.40 -18.64
C TYR A 327 6.25 -3.95 -17.22
N THR A 328 5.31 -3.02 -17.10
CA THR A 328 4.78 -2.55 -15.83
C THR A 328 3.28 -2.82 -15.83
N LEU A 329 2.86 -3.71 -14.94
CA LEU A 329 1.48 -4.09 -14.72
C LEU A 329 0.89 -3.22 -13.63
N PHE A 330 -0.23 -2.59 -13.91
CA PHE A 330 -1.02 -1.82 -12.96
C PHE A 330 -2.29 -2.59 -12.62
N VAL A 331 -2.55 -2.81 -11.33
CA VAL A 331 -3.75 -3.54 -10.84
C VAL A 331 -4.30 -2.82 -9.61
N ARG A 332 -5.61 -2.73 -9.47
CA ARG A 332 -6.20 -2.24 -8.21
C ARG A 332 -6.17 -3.31 -7.12
N SER A 333 -5.81 -2.97 -5.89
CA SER A 333 -5.81 -3.91 -4.76
C SER A 333 -7.19 -4.55 -4.50
N SER A 334 -8.28 -3.83 -4.75
CA SER A 334 -9.66 -4.35 -4.68
C SER A 334 -9.90 -5.57 -5.56
N THR A 335 -9.14 -5.71 -6.66
CA THR A 335 -9.20 -6.90 -7.52
C THR A 335 -8.84 -8.15 -6.72
N PHE A 336 -7.73 -8.07 -5.98
CA PHE A 336 -7.25 -9.19 -5.17
C PHE A 336 -8.17 -9.42 -3.97
N LEU A 337 -8.60 -8.36 -3.28
CA LEU A 337 -9.48 -8.46 -2.11
C LEU A 337 -10.83 -9.10 -2.46
N ARG A 338 -11.46 -8.69 -3.58
CA ARG A 338 -12.72 -9.28 -4.04
C ARG A 338 -12.58 -10.78 -4.31
N CYS A 339 -11.48 -11.19 -4.92
CA CYS A 339 -11.19 -12.60 -5.16
C CYS A 339 -10.87 -13.39 -3.88
N MET A 340 -10.35 -12.74 -2.83
CA MET A 340 -10.17 -13.39 -1.52
C MET A 340 -11.50 -13.68 -0.82
N ASP A 341 -12.49 -12.80 -0.98
CA ASP A 341 -13.80 -12.97 -0.36
C ASP A 341 -14.71 -13.92 -1.14
N ASP A 342 -14.43 -14.12 -2.44
CA ASP A 342 -15.13 -15.09 -3.28
C ASP A 342 -14.57 -16.52 -3.10
N SER A 343 -15.08 -17.21 -2.09
CA SER A 343 -14.76 -18.62 -1.81
C SER A 343 -14.97 -19.58 -2.99
N ALA A 344 -15.74 -19.21 -4.02
CA ALA A 344 -15.97 -20.06 -5.19
C ALA A 344 -14.79 -20.08 -6.18
N SER A 345 -13.91 -19.09 -6.12
CA SER A 345 -12.79 -18.93 -7.07
C SER A 345 -11.66 -19.98 -6.90
N GLY A 346 -11.67 -20.73 -5.80
CA GLY A 346 -10.63 -21.71 -5.49
C GLY A 346 -9.26 -21.07 -5.15
N PRO A 347 -8.26 -21.90 -4.81
CA PRO A 347 -6.95 -21.39 -4.38
C PRO A 347 -6.07 -20.89 -5.53
N ASN A 348 -6.46 -21.11 -6.78
CA ASN A 348 -5.71 -20.70 -7.97
C ASN A 348 -6.65 -20.00 -8.94
N VAL A 349 -6.48 -18.69 -9.08
CA VAL A 349 -7.27 -17.85 -10.00
C VAL A 349 -6.46 -17.64 -11.28
N PRO A 350 -6.89 -18.20 -12.43
CA PRO A 350 -6.17 -18.08 -13.69
C PRO A 350 -6.30 -16.66 -14.26
N TRP A 351 -5.33 -16.23 -15.07
CA TRP A 351 -5.24 -14.87 -15.61
C TRP A 351 -6.53 -14.41 -16.32
N GLU A 352 -7.19 -15.31 -17.04
CA GLU A 352 -8.40 -15.05 -17.82
C GLU A 352 -9.59 -14.63 -16.94
N MET A 353 -9.58 -14.97 -15.66
CA MET A 353 -10.64 -14.63 -14.72
C MET A 353 -10.49 -13.24 -14.10
N TRP A 354 -9.26 -12.74 -13.93
CA TRP A 354 -9.02 -11.49 -13.19
C TRP A 354 -8.24 -10.44 -14.00
N GLY A 355 -7.27 -10.86 -14.80
CA GLY A 355 -6.25 -10.00 -15.38
C GLY A 355 -6.75 -9.08 -16.48
N GLU A 356 -7.41 -9.61 -17.52
CA GLU A 356 -7.73 -8.82 -18.73
C GLU A 356 -8.61 -7.60 -18.47
N ARG A 357 -9.53 -7.69 -17.52
CA ARG A 357 -10.47 -6.61 -17.20
C ARG A 357 -9.89 -5.60 -16.22
N GLU A 358 -9.19 -6.11 -15.20
CA GLU A 358 -8.85 -5.35 -14.00
C GLU A 358 -7.39 -4.87 -13.95
N SER A 359 -6.62 -5.14 -15.01
CA SER A 359 -5.21 -4.77 -15.09
C SER A 359 -4.85 -4.02 -16.37
N ARG A 360 -3.73 -3.29 -16.36
CA ARG A 360 -3.17 -2.62 -17.54
C ARG A 360 -1.67 -2.87 -17.62
N PHE A 361 -1.15 -3.09 -18.83
CA PHE A 361 0.28 -3.18 -19.09
C PHE A 361 0.79 -1.90 -19.76
N ALA A 362 1.95 -1.43 -19.33
CA ALA A 362 2.76 -0.47 -20.07
C ALA A 362 4.14 -1.07 -20.34
N GLU A 363 4.62 -1.00 -21.57
CA GLU A 363 6.01 -1.35 -21.90
C GLU A 363 6.93 -0.20 -21.48
N MET A 364 8.03 -0.53 -20.81
CA MET A 364 9.07 0.43 -20.43
C MET A 364 10.17 0.40 -21.49
N ASP A 365 10.40 1.52 -22.17
CA ASP A 365 11.52 1.66 -23.10
C ASP A 365 12.85 1.57 -22.33
N HIS A 366 13.76 0.71 -22.79
CA HIS A 366 15.07 0.48 -22.17
C HIS A 366 15.98 1.70 -22.09
N ASN A 367 15.67 2.76 -22.85
CA ASN A 367 16.58 3.88 -23.07
C ASN A 367 16.57 4.96 -21.96
N VAL A 368 15.79 4.79 -20.88
CA VAL A 368 15.68 5.83 -19.84
C VAL A 368 16.70 5.66 -18.70
N SER A 369 17.42 4.54 -18.63
CA SER A 369 18.29 4.21 -17.47
C SER A 369 19.78 4.58 -17.60
N SER A 370 20.18 5.39 -18.59
CA SER A 370 21.59 5.76 -18.81
C SER A 370 21.85 7.26 -18.94
N ARG A 371 21.18 8.12 -18.15
CA ARG A 371 21.54 9.54 -18.03
C ARG A 371 21.69 9.96 -16.59
#